data_AF-A0A7U6Y829-F1
#
_entry.id   AF-A0A7U6Y829-F1
#
_cell.length_a   1.000
_cell.length_b   1.000
_cell.length_c   1.000
_cell.angle_alpha   90.00
_cell.angle_beta   90.00
_cell.angle_gamma   90.00
#
_symmetry.space_group_name_H-M   'P 1'
#
loop_
_entity.id
_entity.type
_entity.pdbx_description
1 polymer ?
#
loop_
_entity_poly.entity_id
_entity_poly.type
_entity_poly.pdbx_seq_one_letter_code
_entity_poly.pdbx_strand_id
1 'polypeptide(L)'
;MKRLALLLLLLLPPLLPAPLLAEGPALGLSAAKVEAGAEAAQAIPLKRIDWRHILSGQINAFGQATGFHYAGVDFVPRSARVVKAGKPDSRGVVRAKVEIFNPKSGEWIAKKSDSTLFPSSWTRGQLEKEVEAAYQTAKLTRMLDGGSWGWRSAAPSGIHIQGVVDMDGTVRTAYPIREAAK
;
A
#
# COMPACT_ATOMS: atom_id res chain seq x y z
N MET A 1 28.50 1.17 31.41
CA MET A 1 28.62 0.24 32.55
C MET A 1 27.37 0.34 33.40
N LYS A 2 26.79 -0.83 33.75
CA LYS A 2 25.89 -1.17 34.88
C LYS A 2 24.60 -0.34 35.11
N ARG A 3 23.47 -1.07 34.97
CA ARG A 3 22.13 -0.82 35.54
C ARG A 3 22.18 -0.88 37.07
N LEU A 4 21.35 -0.11 37.76
CA LEU A 4 20.76 -0.34 39.11
C LEU A 4 19.57 0.64 39.22
N ALA A 5 18.29 0.24 39.22
CA ALA A 5 17.51 -0.56 40.16
C ALA A 5 17.20 0.14 41.52
N LEU A 6 15.92 0.46 41.67
CA LEU A 6 15.07 0.32 42.87
C LEU A 6 15.15 1.38 43.98
N LEU A 7 14.02 2.06 44.23
CA LEU A 7 13.48 2.13 45.59
C LEU A 7 11.95 2.18 45.58
N LEU A 8 11.38 1.05 45.98
CA LEU A 8 9.98 0.82 46.30
C LEU A 8 9.79 1.22 47.76
N LEU A 9 8.91 2.18 48.06
CA LEU A 9 8.47 2.45 49.43
C LEU A 9 7.06 1.89 49.62
N LEU A 10 6.98 0.91 50.51
CA LEU A 10 5.80 0.19 50.95
C LEU A 10 4.87 1.09 51.78
N LEU A 11 3.58 1.07 51.47
CA LEU A 11 2.51 1.43 52.40
C LEU A 11 1.38 0.41 52.25
N LEU A 12 1.39 -0.57 53.15
CA LEU A 12 0.30 -1.52 53.37
C LEU A 12 -0.70 -0.90 54.36
N PRO A 13 -2.00 -0.89 54.06
CA PRO A 13 -3.05 -0.87 55.07
C PRO A 13 -3.67 -2.26 55.27
N PRO A 14 -4.39 -2.47 56.39
CA PRO A 14 -4.45 -3.75 57.10
C PRO A 14 -5.51 -4.74 56.58
N LEU A 15 -5.23 -6.01 56.89
CA LEU A 15 -6.15 -7.15 56.85
C LEU A 15 -7.36 -6.91 57.77
N LEU A 16 -8.56 -7.10 57.22
CA LEU A 16 -9.79 -7.37 57.98
C LEU A 16 -10.49 -8.61 57.37
N PRO A 17 -11.32 -9.32 58.17
CA PRO A 17 -11.39 -10.77 58.16
C PRO A 17 -12.33 -11.34 57.10
N ALA A 18 -12.04 -12.60 56.73
CA ALA A 18 -12.88 -13.41 55.87
C ALA A 18 -14.19 -13.82 56.56
N PRO A 19 -15.27 -14.01 55.77
CA PRO A 19 -16.27 -15.01 56.07
C PRO A 19 -16.29 -16.15 55.05
N LEU A 20 -16.68 -17.28 55.64
CA LEU A 20 -16.87 -18.65 55.20
C LEU A 20 -17.87 -18.84 54.03
N LEU A 21 -17.48 -19.74 53.12
CA LEU A 21 -18.26 -20.65 52.24
C LEU A 21 -19.60 -20.17 51.62
N ALA A 22 -19.59 -20.11 50.29
CA ALA A 22 -20.70 -20.55 49.46
C ALA A 22 -20.16 -21.16 48.16
N GLU A 23 -20.40 -22.46 47.95
CA GLU A 23 -20.23 -23.09 46.65
C GLU A 23 -21.40 -22.69 45.73
N GLY A 24 -21.10 -22.35 44.47
CA GLY A 24 -22.04 -21.92 43.45
C GLY A 24 -21.35 -21.71 42.09
N PRO A 25 -22.08 -21.78 40.97
CA PRO A 25 -21.70 -22.57 39.80
C PRO A 25 -20.66 -21.92 38.89
N ALA A 26 -19.96 -22.77 38.14
CA ALA A 26 -19.16 -22.39 36.98
C ALA A 26 -19.98 -21.51 36.02
N LEU A 27 -19.67 -20.22 36.01
CA LEU A 27 -20.13 -19.28 35.00
C LEU A 27 -18.95 -18.99 34.07
N GLY A 28 -19.09 -19.47 32.84
CA GLY A 28 -18.19 -19.12 31.75
C GLY A 28 -18.14 -17.61 31.56
N LEU A 29 -16.94 -17.05 31.67
CA LEU A 29 -16.65 -15.80 30.98
C LEU A 29 -16.29 -16.15 29.54
N SER A 30 -17.30 -15.93 28.70
CA SER A 30 -17.19 -15.74 27.26
C SER A 30 -15.86 -15.09 26.91
N ALA A 31 -15.08 -15.78 26.06
CA ALA A 31 -14.01 -15.14 25.30
C ALA A 31 -14.65 -13.97 24.58
N ALA A 32 -14.31 -12.75 24.99
CA ALA A 32 -14.64 -11.55 24.28
C ALA A 32 -14.15 -11.72 22.84
N LYS A 33 -15.10 -12.06 21.97
CA LYS A 33 -14.95 -12.05 20.53
C LYS A 33 -14.60 -10.61 20.19
N VAL A 34 -13.32 -10.33 20.02
CA VAL A 34 -12.89 -9.15 19.27
C VAL A 34 -13.28 -9.47 17.83
N GLU A 35 -14.55 -9.21 17.53
CA GLU A 35 -15.05 -9.03 16.18
C GLU A 35 -14.28 -7.84 15.62
N ALA A 36 -13.11 -8.12 15.03
CA ALA A 36 -12.52 -7.23 14.07
C ALA A 36 -13.56 -7.09 12.95
N GLY A 37 -14.37 -6.03 13.03
CA GLY A 37 -15.28 -5.62 11.99
C GLY A 37 -14.48 -5.27 10.74
N ALA A 38 -14.12 -6.29 9.97
CA ALA A 38 -13.77 -6.17 8.57
C ALA A 38 -15.07 -6.13 7.78
N GLU A 39 -15.88 -5.11 8.04
CA GLU A 39 -16.97 -4.76 7.15
C GLU A 39 -16.32 -4.29 5.85
N ALA A 40 -16.62 -4.99 4.76
CA ALA A 40 -16.12 -4.67 3.43
C ALA A 40 -16.44 -3.21 3.13
N ALA A 41 -15.43 -2.34 3.21
CA ALA A 41 -15.56 -0.96 2.80
C ALA A 41 -16.12 -0.98 1.38
N GLN A 42 -17.35 -0.47 1.30
CA GLN A 42 -18.18 -0.34 0.11
C GLN A 42 -17.30 -0.07 -1.11
N ALA A 43 -17.38 -0.93 -2.13
CA ALA A 43 -16.53 -0.84 -3.32
C ALA A 43 -16.71 0.55 -3.92
N ILE A 44 -15.70 1.43 -3.76
CA ILE A 44 -15.72 2.75 -4.38
C ILE A 44 -15.74 2.50 -5.89
N PRO A 45 -16.83 2.83 -6.60
CA PRO A 45 -16.95 2.50 -8.01
C PRO A 45 -15.81 3.14 -8.79
N LEU A 46 -15.23 2.38 -9.72
CA LEU A 46 -14.17 2.92 -10.57
C LEU A 46 -14.76 4.00 -11.47
N LYS A 47 -14.31 5.24 -11.29
CA LYS A 47 -14.72 6.37 -12.13
C LYS A 47 -13.66 6.69 -13.18
N ARG A 48 -12.39 6.69 -12.78
CA ARG A 48 -11.24 7.01 -13.63
C ARG A 48 -9.96 6.45 -13.02
N ILE A 49 -9.00 6.14 -13.87
CA ILE A 49 -7.61 5.86 -13.48
C ILE A 49 -6.73 7.01 -14.00
N ASP A 50 -5.83 7.54 -13.16
CA ASP A 50 -4.78 8.46 -13.63
C ASP A 50 -3.69 7.67 -14.39
N TRP A 51 -4.00 7.37 -15.66
CA TRP A 51 -3.07 6.69 -16.55
C TRP A 51 -1.80 7.50 -16.78
N ARG A 52 -1.85 8.83 -16.69
CA ARG A 52 -0.65 9.67 -16.82
C ARG A 52 0.32 9.37 -15.68
N HIS A 53 -0.17 9.23 -14.45
CA HIS A 53 0.64 8.87 -13.30
C HIS A 53 1.32 7.51 -13.48
N ILE A 54 0.56 6.49 -13.91
CA ILE A 54 1.06 5.12 -14.07
C ILE A 54 2.04 5.03 -15.25
N LEU A 55 1.69 5.59 -16.40
CA LEU A 55 2.46 5.44 -17.65
C LEU A 55 3.69 6.34 -17.72
N SER A 56 3.58 7.58 -17.22
CA SER A 56 4.57 8.63 -17.54
C SER A 56 5.09 9.37 -16.31
N GLY A 57 4.54 9.10 -15.13
CA GLY A 57 4.84 9.86 -13.91
C GLY A 57 4.52 11.35 -14.00
N GLN A 58 4.68 12.03 -12.88
CA GLN A 58 4.32 13.44 -12.72
C GLN A 58 5.28 14.15 -11.76
N ILE A 59 5.37 15.48 -11.88
CA ILE A 59 5.94 16.34 -10.84
C ILE A 59 4.79 16.85 -9.99
N ASN A 60 4.79 16.53 -8.70
CA ASN A 60 3.75 16.98 -7.78
C ASN A 60 3.92 18.47 -7.40
N ALA A 61 2.96 19.02 -6.66
CA ALA A 61 2.98 20.43 -6.23
C ALA A 61 4.21 20.81 -5.40
N PHE A 62 4.90 19.83 -4.81
CA PHE A 62 6.13 20.01 -4.03
C PHE A 62 7.41 19.85 -4.88
N GLY A 63 7.30 19.78 -6.21
CA GLY A 63 8.43 19.60 -7.11
C GLY A 63 9.03 18.19 -7.11
N GLN A 64 8.33 17.19 -6.57
CA GLN A 64 8.83 15.83 -6.46
C GLN A 64 8.31 14.96 -7.61
N ALA A 65 9.19 14.14 -8.17
CA ALA A 65 8.83 13.08 -9.10
C ALA A 65 7.98 11.99 -8.42
N THR A 66 6.88 11.61 -9.04
CA THR A 66 5.96 10.55 -8.59
C THR A 66 5.51 9.68 -9.78
N GLY A 67 4.96 8.50 -9.48
CA GLY A 67 4.45 7.58 -10.52
C GLY A 67 5.54 6.87 -11.32
N PHE A 68 5.23 6.68 -12.61
CA PHE A 68 6.00 5.93 -13.61
C PHE A 68 6.25 4.48 -13.21
N HIS A 69 5.26 3.65 -13.53
CA HIS A 69 5.15 2.23 -13.21
C HIS A 69 5.09 1.34 -14.46
N TYR A 70 5.18 1.92 -15.65
CA TYR A 70 5.11 1.18 -16.92
C TYR A 70 6.23 1.60 -17.88
N ALA A 71 7.06 0.64 -18.26
CA ALA A 71 8.08 0.78 -19.29
C ALA A 71 7.95 -0.40 -20.26
N GLY A 72 6.76 -0.54 -20.85
CA GLY A 72 6.41 -1.67 -21.71
C GLY A 72 6.88 -1.52 -23.16
N VAL A 73 6.75 -2.61 -23.91
CA VAL A 73 7.25 -2.75 -25.29
C VAL A 73 6.67 -1.73 -26.27
N ASP A 74 5.49 -1.18 -25.98
CA ASP A 74 4.73 -0.30 -26.88
C ASP A 74 4.66 1.16 -26.42
N PHE A 75 5.34 1.51 -25.33
CA PHE A 75 5.24 2.85 -24.76
C PHE A 75 6.54 3.33 -24.12
N VAL A 76 7.10 4.41 -24.69
CA VAL A 76 8.24 5.12 -24.13
C VAL A 76 7.84 6.60 -23.95
N PRO A 77 7.57 7.05 -22.71
CA PRO A 77 7.19 8.44 -22.48
C PRO A 77 8.37 9.39 -22.68
N ARG A 78 8.12 10.57 -23.25
CA ARG A 78 9.15 11.65 -23.29
C ARG A 78 9.42 12.28 -21.93
N SER A 79 8.48 12.13 -20.99
CA SER A 79 8.53 12.79 -19.68
C SER A 79 9.05 11.91 -18.55
N ALA A 80 9.45 10.67 -18.82
CA ALA A 80 9.98 9.77 -17.81
C ALA A 80 11.04 8.83 -18.39
N ARG A 81 12.00 8.44 -17.57
CA ARG A 81 13.05 7.48 -17.95
C ARG A 81 13.45 6.59 -16.80
N VAL A 82 13.85 5.37 -17.14
CA VAL A 82 14.50 4.45 -16.21
C VAL A 82 15.99 4.77 -16.20
N VAL A 83 16.53 5.09 -15.03
CA VAL A 83 17.95 5.37 -14.82
C VAL A 83 18.72 4.09 -14.50
N LYS A 84 18.12 3.21 -13.69
CA LYS A 84 18.69 1.92 -13.32
C LYS A 84 17.58 0.93 -13.02
N ALA A 85 17.63 -0.24 -13.64
CA ALA A 85 16.71 -1.34 -13.38
C ALA A 85 17.41 -2.48 -12.62
N GLY A 86 16.70 -3.12 -11.70
CA GLY A 86 17.10 -4.40 -11.11
C GLY A 86 16.66 -5.59 -11.98
N LYS A 87 16.97 -6.81 -11.50
CA LYS A 87 16.48 -8.04 -12.13
C LYS A 87 14.95 -8.18 -11.95
N PRO A 88 14.18 -8.60 -12.97
CA PRO A 88 12.78 -8.95 -12.78
C PRO A 88 12.61 -10.07 -11.75
N ASP A 89 11.48 -10.10 -11.06
CA ASP A 89 11.05 -11.27 -10.29
C ASP A 89 10.45 -12.36 -11.19
N SER A 90 9.94 -13.43 -10.58
CA SER A 90 9.28 -14.57 -11.25
C SER A 90 8.11 -14.18 -12.15
N ARG A 91 7.50 -12.99 -11.94
CA ARG A 91 6.39 -12.49 -12.74
C ARG A 91 6.77 -11.32 -13.64
N GLY A 92 8.07 -10.99 -13.74
CA GLY A 92 8.53 -9.89 -14.58
C GLY A 92 8.50 -8.51 -13.92
N VAL A 93 8.15 -8.40 -12.63
CA VAL A 93 8.10 -7.11 -11.94
C VAL A 93 9.51 -6.63 -11.60
N VAL A 94 9.83 -5.40 -11.99
CA VAL A 94 11.16 -4.82 -11.84
C VAL A 94 11.13 -3.69 -10.82
N ARG A 95 12.13 -3.62 -9.93
CA ARG A 95 12.40 -2.41 -9.14
C ARG A 95 13.38 -1.53 -9.91
N ALA A 96 13.10 -0.24 -10.04
CA ALA A 96 13.88 0.68 -10.86
C ALA A 96 14.03 2.07 -10.23
N LYS A 97 15.20 2.68 -10.40
CA LYS A 97 15.40 4.12 -10.22
C LYS A 97 14.91 4.83 -11.47
N VAL A 98 14.11 5.87 -11.27
CA VAL A 98 13.47 6.61 -12.35
C VAL A 98 13.58 8.10 -12.15
N GLU A 99 13.49 8.83 -13.26
CA GLU A 99 13.46 10.28 -13.31
C GLU A 99 12.28 10.75 -14.14
N ILE A 100 11.69 11.87 -13.73
CA ILE A 100 10.59 12.54 -14.41
C ILE A 100 11.05 13.92 -14.86
N PHE A 101 10.77 14.29 -16.11
CA PHE A 101 11.12 15.60 -16.62
C PHE A 101 10.19 16.67 -16.05
N ASN A 102 10.77 17.72 -15.47
CA ASN A 102 10.06 18.90 -15.02
C ASN A 102 10.12 19.99 -16.10
N PRO A 103 9.04 20.24 -16.86
CA PRO A 103 9.05 21.23 -17.92
C PRO A 103 9.17 22.68 -17.41
N LYS A 104 8.91 22.92 -16.11
CA LYS A 104 9.04 24.27 -15.53
C LYS A 104 10.49 24.65 -15.27
N SER A 105 11.32 23.69 -14.84
CA SER A 105 12.76 23.93 -14.61
C SER A 105 13.64 23.46 -15.77
N GLY A 106 13.14 22.60 -16.65
CA GLY A 106 13.93 21.97 -17.71
C GLY A 106 14.81 20.81 -17.21
N GLU A 107 14.57 20.32 -16.00
CA GLU A 107 15.43 19.32 -15.34
C GLU A 107 14.77 17.95 -15.21
N TRP A 108 15.60 16.91 -15.15
CA TRP A 108 15.17 15.57 -14.77
C TRP A 108 15.19 15.43 -13.24
N ILE A 109 14.04 15.15 -12.64
CA ILE A 109 13.89 15.02 -11.20
C ILE A 109 13.88 13.53 -10.83
N ALA A 110 14.86 13.11 -10.04
CA ALA A 110 14.94 11.74 -9.53
C ALA A 110 13.83 11.49 -8.51
N LYS A 111 13.14 10.35 -8.66
CA LYS A 111 12.18 9.87 -7.67
C LYS A 111 12.93 9.45 -6.40
N LYS A 112 12.50 9.94 -5.25
CA LYS A 112 13.14 9.66 -3.94
C LYS A 112 13.12 8.17 -3.59
N SER A 113 12.03 7.49 -3.94
CA SER A 113 11.88 6.04 -3.81
C SER A 113 12.01 5.35 -5.17
N ASP A 114 12.52 4.12 -5.16
CA ASP A 114 12.50 3.29 -6.36
C ASP A 114 11.05 3.04 -6.80
N SER A 115 10.81 3.03 -8.11
CA SER A 115 9.55 2.57 -8.69
C SER A 115 9.53 1.05 -8.81
N THR A 116 8.34 0.47 -8.77
CA THR A 116 8.10 -0.88 -9.29
C THR A 116 7.42 -0.78 -10.65
N LEU A 117 7.95 -1.50 -11.62
CA LEU A 117 7.51 -1.48 -13.01
C LEU A 117 6.77 -2.76 -13.35
N PHE A 118 5.66 -2.62 -14.07
CA PHE A 118 4.95 -3.74 -14.69
C PHE A 118 5.86 -4.47 -15.68
N PRO A 119 5.59 -5.75 -16.00
CA PRO A 119 6.41 -6.51 -16.93
C PRO A 119 6.59 -5.75 -18.25
N SER A 120 7.84 -5.61 -18.69
CA SER A 120 8.13 -4.87 -19.92
C SER A 120 7.54 -5.51 -21.16
N SER A 121 7.21 -6.81 -21.12
CA SER A 121 6.53 -7.52 -22.19
C SER A 121 5.05 -7.15 -22.35
N TRP A 122 4.45 -6.48 -21.37
CA TRP A 122 3.06 -6.05 -21.48
C TRP A 122 2.93 -4.92 -22.48
N THR A 123 1.80 -4.93 -23.20
CA THR A 123 1.30 -3.77 -23.94
C THR A 123 0.49 -2.87 -23.01
N ARG A 124 0.24 -1.63 -23.44
CA ARG A 124 -0.57 -0.70 -22.69
C ARG A 124 -1.99 -1.24 -22.52
N GLY A 125 -2.55 -1.85 -23.55
CA GLY A 125 -3.88 -2.47 -23.47
C GLY A 125 -3.94 -3.65 -22.48
N GLN A 126 -2.85 -4.41 -22.33
CA GLN A 126 -2.76 -5.45 -21.30
C GLN A 126 -2.69 -4.82 -19.90
N LEU A 127 -1.83 -3.80 -19.72
CA LEU A 127 -1.74 -3.06 -18.46
C LEU A 127 -3.12 -2.53 -18.01
N GLU A 128 -3.85 -1.89 -18.92
CA GLU A 128 -5.15 -1.28 -18.62
C GLU A 128 -6.15 -2.33 -18.12
N LYS A 129 -6.27 -3.45 -18.84
CA LYS A 129 -7.13 -4.58 -18.45
C LYS A 129 -6.75 -5.19 -17.09
N GLU A 130 -5.46 -5.39 -16.84
CA GLU A 130 -4.97 -6.00 -15.61
C GLU A 130 -5.24 -5.11 -14.39
N VAL A 131 -5.02 -3.80 -14.50
CA VAL A 131 -5.28 -2.83 -13.43
C VAL A 131 -6.78 -2.70 -13.16
N GLU A 132 -7.60 -2.60 -14.20
CA GLU A 132 -9.06 -2.51 -14.06
C GLU A 132 -9.66 -3.74 -13.39
N ALA A 133 -9.27 -4.94 -13.85
CA ALA A 133 -9.73 -6.20 -13.26
C ALA A 133 -9.25 -6.37 -11.80
N ALA A 134 -8.01 -5.96 -11.49
CA ALA A 134 -7.52 -5.98 -10.12
C ALA A 134 -8.33 -5.04 -9.22
N TYR A 135 -8.67 -3.84 -9.69
CA TYR A 135 -9.44 -2.89 -8.90
C TYR A 135 -10.86 -3.36 -8.59
N GLN A 136 -11.52 -4.04 -9.55
CA GLN A 136 -12.87 -4.60 -9.37
C GLN A 136 -12.98 -5.61 -8.21
N THR A 137 -11.87 -6.25 -7.84
CA THR A 137 -11.81 -7.26 -6.77
C THR A 137 -11.03 -6.78 -5.55
N ALA A 138 -10.69 -5.49 -5.50
CA ALA A 138 -9.74 -4.98 -4.52
C ALA A 138 -10.33 -4.88 -3.10
N LYS A 139 -9.47 -5.16 -2.13
CA LYS A 139 -9.73 -4.85 -0.73
C LYS A 139 -9.27 -3.42 -0.47
N LEU A 140 -10.17 -2.60 0.08
CA LEU A 140 -9.88 -1.22 0.46
C LEU A 140 -9.40 -1.15 1.92
N THR A 141 -8.43 -0.27 2.18
CA THR A 141 -7.89 0.02 3.51
C THR A 141 -7.84 1.53 3.72
N ARG A 142 -8.40 2.01 4.82
CA ARG A 142 -8.50 3.44 5.11
C ARG A 142 -7.11 4.04 5.22
N MET A 143 -6.83 5.12 4.48
CA MET A 143 -5.59 5.87 4.67
C MET A 143 -5.73 6.87 5.81
N LEU A 144 -4.60 7.20 6.44
CA LEU A 144 -4.56 8.14 7.57
C LEU A 144 -4.87 9.59 7.17
N ASP A 145 -4.86 9.90 5.88
CA ASP A 145 -5.19 11.23 5.36
C ASP A 145 -6.71 11.53 5.40
N GLY A 146 -7.54 10.53 5.69
CA GLY A 146 -9.00 10.66 5.77
C GLY A 146 -9.71 10.91 4.44
N GLY A 147 -8.98 11.17 3.36
CA GLY A 147 -9.51 11.54 2.04
C GLY A 147 -9.33 10.47 0.96
N SER A 148 -8.58 9.41 1.24
CA SER A 148 -8.35 8.32 0.28
C SER A 148 -8.29 6.94 0.92
N TRP A 149 -8.33 5.91 0.07
CA TRP A 149 -8.22 4.52 0.44
C TRP A 149 -7.07 3.86 -0.31
N GLY A 150 -6.25 3.11 0.40
CA GLY A 150 -5.34 2.16 -0.23
C GLY A 150 -6.16 0.99 -0.76
N TRP A 151 -5.77 0.46 -1.92
CA TRP A 151 -6.40 -0.74 -2.47
C TRP A 151 -5.35 -1.75 -2.88
N ARG A 152 -5.68 -3.04 -2.76
CA ARG A 152 -4.79 -4.13 -3.17
C ARG A 152 -5.60 -5.32 -3.67
N SER A 153 -5.17 -5.91 -4.79
CA SER A 153 -5.70 -7.16 -5.31
C SER A 153 -4.66 -7.90 -6.17
N ALA A 154 -4.93 -9.16 -6.49
CA ALA A 154 -4.25 -9.85 -7.58
C ALA A 154 -4.96 -9.53 -8.89
N ALA A 155 -4.18 -9.22 -9.93
CA ALA A 155 -4.67 -9.11 -11.30
C ALA A 155 -4.85 -10.52 -11.92
N PRO A 156 -5.53 -10.66 -13.07
CA PRO A 156 -5.67 -11.94 -13.78
C PRO A 156 -4.33 -12.66 -14.04
N SER A 157 -3.25 -11.92 -14.27
CA SER A 157 -1.87 -12.44 -14.38
C SER A 157 -1.28 -13.02 -13.09
N GLY A 158 -1.94 -12.87 -11.93
CA GLY A 158 -1.42 -13.22 -10.61
C GLY A 158 -0.44 -12.19 -10.03
N ILE A 159 -0.16 -11.09 -10.74
CA ILE A 159 0.62 -9.97 -10.20
C ILE A 159 -0.25 -9.23 -9.19
N HIS A 160 0.27 -9.05 -7.98
CA HIS A 160 -0.41 -8.21 -7.00
C HIS A 160 -0.24 -6.74 -7.37
N ILE A 161 -1.33 -6.00 -7.41
CA ILE A 161 -1.35 -4.57 -7.69
C ILE A 161 -1.81 -3.86 -6.42
N GLN A 162 -1.11 -2.78 -6.08
CA GLN A 162 -1.51 -1.87 -5.03
C GLN A 162 -1.70 -0.47 -5.61
N GLY A 163 -2.59 0.30 -5.01
CA GLY A 163 -2.81 1.67 -5.40
C GLY A 163 -3.51 2.50 -4.34
N VAL A 164 -3.91 3.69 -4.75
CA VAL A 164 -4.70 4.62 -3.94
C VAL A 164 -5.89 5.10 -4.77
N VAL A 165 -7.06 5.14 -4.15
CA VAL A 165 -8.30 5.66 -4.73
C VAL A 165 -8.88 6.75 -3.85
N ASP A 166 -9.30 7.84 -4.47
CA ASP A 166 -9.99 8.93 -3.80
C ASP A 166 -11.46 8.57 -3.59
N MET A 167 -12.14 9.27 -2.67
CA MET A 167 -13.55 9.02 -2.37
C MET A 167 -14.49 9.17 -3.58
N ASP A 168 -14.07 9.89 -4.62
CA ASP A 168 -14.84 10.08 -5.86
C ASP A 168 -14.68 8.93 -6.87
N GLY A 169 -13.88 7.91 -6.56
CA GLY A 169 -13.59 6.78 -7.45
C GLY A 169 -12.45 7.02 -8.44
N THR A 170 -11.68 8.10 -8.28
CA THR A 170 -10.43 8.30 -9.03
C THR A 170 -9.30 7.47 -8.44
N VAL A 171 -8.83 6.45 -9.16
CA VAL A 171 -7.58 5.74 -8.83
C VAL A 171 -6.40 6.63 -9.22
N ARG A 172 -5.71 7.18 -8.22
CA ARG A 172 -4.55 8.07 -8.42
C ARG A 172 -3.29 7.34 -8.88
N THR A 173 -3.15 6.09 -8.46
CA THR A 173 -1.99 5.27 -8.81
C THR A 173 -2.33 3.80 -8.73
N ALA A 174 -1.66 3.00 -9.56
CA ALA A 174 -1.62 1.56 -9.49
C ALA A 174 -0.18 1.12 -9.83
N TYR A 175 0.40 0.23 -9.02
CA TYR A 175 1.74 -0.28 -9.25
C TYR A 175 1.84 -1.75 -8.84
N PRO A 176 2.69 -2.54 -9.52
CA PRO A 176 2.84 -3.94 -9.18
C PRO A 176 3.67 -4.08 -7.90
N ILE A 177 3.32 -5.07 -7.10
CA ILE A 177 4.07 -5.49 -5.93
C ILE A 177 5.01 -6.62 -6.35
N ARG A 178 6.30 -6.40 -6.12
CA ARG A 178 7.33 -7.39 -6.39
C ARG A 178 7.23 -8.55 -5.41
N GLU A 179 7.40 -9.77 -5.90
CA GLU A 179 7.50 -10.94 -5.04
C GLU A 179 8.84 -10.97 -4.30
N ALA A 180 8.84 -11.57 -3.12
CA ALA A 180 10.08 -11.94 -2.43
C ALA A 180 10.83 -12.97 -3.29
N ALA A 181 12.16 -12.85 -3.36
CA ALA A 181 12.97 -13.93 -3.90
C ALA A 181 12.78 -15.16 -3.00
N LYS A 182 12.39 -16.28 -3.61
CA LYS A 182 12.39 -17.58 -2.92
C LYS A 182 13.81 -18.06 -2.73
#